data_AF-A0A1Y4HPW8-F1
#
_entry.id   AF-A0A1Y4HPW8-F1
#
_cell.length_a   1.000
_cell.length_b   1.000
_cell.length_c   1.000
_cell.angle_alpha   90.00
_cell.angle_beta   90.00
_cell.angle_gamma   90.00
#
_symmetry.space_group_name_H-M   'P 1'
#
loop_
_entity.id
_entity.type
_entity.pdbx_description
1 polymer ?
#
loop_
_entity_poly.entity_id
_entity_poly.type
_entity_poly.pdbx_seq_one_letter_code
_entity_poly.pdbx_strand_id
1 'polypeptide(L)'
;MKQQPWKRALSLMLAFALMFAMPCVTGVYAAGEPVDYIERWWDSRKQVVDSRADSVTVYTEIDPNTTTWNGGTTGGWYVVSGNVEITSRVTVTGDVHLILMDGSTLTVNGGIQVKDDDDNPDTPSADSLTIYGQEKGSGTVKAIGGLGLPASAAVLMSRAAPSPLWAA
;
A
#
# COMPACT_ATOMS: atom_id res chain seq x y z
N MET A 1 -26.43 25.96 -48.15
CA MET A 1 -26.06 24.59 -48.59
C MET A 1 -26.90 23.60 -47.79
N LYS A 2 -27.88 22.94 -48.43
CA LYS A 2 -28.75 21.94 -47.78
C LYS A 2 -27.93 20.66 -47.54
N GLN A 3 -27.47 20.46 -46.30
CA GLN A 3 -26.84 19.21 -45.87
C GLN A 3 -27.85 18.08 -46.08
N GLN A 4 -27.56 17.18 -47.03
CA GLN A 4 -28.43 16.07 -47.39
C GLN A 4 -28.61 15.13 -46.17
N PRO A 5 -29.84 14.67 -45.87
CA PRO A 5 -30.16 14.01 -44.59
C PRO A 5 -29.34 12.75 -44.33
N TRP A 6 -28.96 12.02 -45.38
CA TRP A 6 -28.10 10.85 -45.28
C TRP A 6 -26.66 11.16 -44.83
N LYS A 7 -26.15 12.38 -45.05
CA LYS A 7 -24.79 12.76 -44.61
C LYS A 7 -24.72 12.96 -43.10
N ARG A 8 -25.84 13.37 -42.47
CA ARG A 8 -25.99 13.45 -41.01
C ARG A 8 -26.12 12.05 -40.40
N ALA A 9 -26.86 11.16 -41.07
CA ALA A 9 -26.96 9.75 -40.67
C ALA A 9 -25.60 9.01 -40.80
N LEU A 10 -24.84 9.28 -41.86
CA LEU A 10 -23.52 8.69 -42.07
C LEU A 10 -22.49 9.19 -41.04
N SER A 11 -22.53 10.49 -40.68
CA SER A 11 -21.68 11.06 -39.64
C SER A 11 -21.99 10.51 -38.24
N LEU A 12 -23.27 10.25 -37.95
CA LEU A 12 -23.70 9.63 -36.69
C LEU A 12 -23.32 8.15 -36.62
N MET A 13 -23.41 7.40 -37.73
CA MET A 13 -22.93 6.02 -37.77
C MET A 13 -21.41 5.91 -37.63
N LEU A 14 -20.64 6.84 -38.20
CA LEU A 14 -19.18 6.87 -38.03
C LEU A 14 -18.77 7.24 -36.60
N ALA A 15 -19.50 8.17 -35.96
CA ALA A 15 -19.28 8.52 -34.55
C ALA A 15 -19.65 7.37 -33.61
N PHE A 16 -20.74 6.64 -33.90
CA PHE A 16 -21.14 5.46 -33.14
C PHE A 16 -20.14 4.30 -33.33
N ALA A 17 -19.60 4.12 -34.54
CA ALA A 17 -18.54 3.15 -34.82
C ALA A 17 -17.23 3.48 -34.07
N LEU A 18 -16.88 4.77 -33.88
CA LEU A 18 -15.73 5.16 -33.06
C LEU A 18 -15.97 4.90 -31.57
N MET A 19 -17.20 5.06 -31.09
CA MET A 19 -17.56 4.84 -29.68
C MET A 19 -17.60 3.34 -29.32
N PHE A 20 -17.85 2.45 -30.29
CA PHE A 20 -17.72 0.99 -30.14
C PHE A 20 -16.28 0.48 -30.42
N ALA A 21 -15.42 1.32 -30.99
CA ALA A 21 -14.01 1.02 -31.23
C ALA A 21 -13.06 1.63 -30.18
N MET A 22 -13.59 2.23 -29.11
CA MET A 22 -12.87 2.27 -27.84
C MET A 22 -13.12 0.91 -27.18
N PRO A 23 -12.24 -0.09 -27.34
CA PRO A 23 -12.14 -1.07 -26.28
C PRO A 23 -11.90 -0.22 -25.03
N CYS A 24 -12.82 -0.32 -24.07
CA CYS A 24 -12.46 -0.13 -22.69
C CYS A 24 -11.09 -0.77 -22.55
N VAL A 25 -10.08 0.02 -22.18
CA VAL A 25 -8.75 -0.50 -21.89
C VAL A 25 -8.94 -1.40 -20.68
N THR A 26 -9.44 -2.62 -20.93
CA THR A 26 -9.25 -3.76 -20.08
C THR A 26 -7.80 -4.08 -20.33
N GLY A 27 -6.92 -3.38 -19.59
CA GLY A 27 -5.56 -3.81 -19.44
C GLY A 27 -5.63 -5.30 -19.14
N VAL A 28 -5.11 -6.11 -20.04
CA VAL A 28 -4.81 -7.50 -19.73
C VAL A 28 -3.72 -7.39 -18.68
N TYR A 29 -4.11 -7.41 -17.40
CA TYR A 29 -3.14 -7.60 -16.33
C TYR A 29 -2.53 -8.96 -16.61
N ALA A 30 -1.22 -9.00 -16.87
CA ALA A 30 -0.51 -10.26 -16.88
C ALA A 30 -0.76 -10.90 -15.52
N ALA A 31 -1.47 -12.03 -15.50
CA ALA A 31 -1.57 -12.83 -14.28
C ALA A 31 -0.13 -13.22 -13.94
N GLY A 32 0.43 -12.59 -12.91
CA GLY A 32 1.75 -12.93 -12.41
C GLY A 32 1.74 -14.34 -11.83
N GLU A 33 2.92 -14.87 -11.53
CA GLU A 33 3.01 -16.05 -10.68
C GLU A 33 2.30 -15.77 -9.36
N PRO A 34 1.47 -16.71 -8.85
CA PRO A 34 0.75 -16.50 -7.60
C PRO A 34 1.74 -16.22 -6.47
N VAL A 35 1.45 -15.19 -5.68
CA VAL A 35 2.23 -14.83 -4.50
C VAL A 35 1.48 -15.30 -3.27
N ASP A 36 2.08 -16.25 -2.55
CA ASP A 36 1.52 -16.79 -1.31
C ASP A 36 1.68 -15.78 -0.17
N TYR A 37 0.73 -15.79 0.76
CA TYR A 37 0.76 -15.02 2.00
C TYR A 37 0.02 -15.75 3.12
N ILE A 38 0.26 -15.33 4.37
CA ILE A 38 -0.41 -15.91 5.54
C ILE A 38 -1.17 -14.82 6.30
N GLU A 39 -2.49 -15.01 6.38
CA GLU A 39 -3.37 -14.26 7.27
C GLU A 39 -3.25 -14.83 8.68
N ARG A 40 -3.06 -13.95 9.67
CA ARG A 40 -2.99 -14.34 11.08
C ARG A 40 -4.01 -13.53 11.87
N TRP A 41 -4.74 -14.20 12.75
CA TRP A 41 -5.70 -13.54 13.64
C TRP A 41 -5.66 -14.18 15.02
N TRP A 42 -6.10 -13.42 16.02
CA TRP A 42 -6.25 -13.93 17.38
C TRP A 42 -7.61 -14.62 17.54
N ASP A 43 -7.63 -15.92 17.83
CA ASP A 43 -8.84 -16.64 18.23
C ASP A 43 -9.07 -16.43 19.73
N SER A 44 -10.00 -15.53 20.07
CA SER A 44 -10.29 -15.19 21.47
C SER A 44 -10.89 -16.35 22.28
N ARG A 45 -11.49 -17.35 21.61
CA ARG A 45 -12.10 -18.51 22.28
C ARG A 45 -11.03 -19.53 22.66
N LYS A 46 -10.04 -19.73 21.78
CA LYS A 46 -8.94 -20.68 22.01
C LYS A 46 -7.72 -20.02 22.67
N GLN A 47 -7.66 -18.69 22.72
CA GLN A 47 -6.50 -17.90 23.18
C GLN A 47 -5.18 -18.25 22.45
N VAL A 48 -5.26 -18.40 21.13
CA VAL A 48 -4.13 -18.75 20.26
C VAL A 48 -4.21 -17.94 18.97
N VAL A 49 -3.05 -17.65 18.38
CA VAL A 49 -2.96 -17.11 17.03
C VAL A 49 -3.27 -18.24 16.04
N ASP A 50 -4.36 -18.09 15.30
CA ASP A 50 -4.73 -18.98 14.21
C ASP A 50 -4.28 -18.36 12.87
N SER A 51 -4.19 -19.18 11.82
CA SER A 51 -3.64 -18.72 10.55
C SER A 51 -4.22 -19.44 9.34
N ARG A 52 -4.23 -18.75 8.21
CA ARG A 52 -4.65 -19.29 6.92
C ARG A 52 -3.67 -18.86 5.84
N ALA A 53 -3.26 -19.82 5.01
CA ALA A 53 -2.52 -19.53 3.78
C ALA A 53 -3.49 -19.21 2.64
N ASP A 54 -3.14 -18.21 1.83
CA ASP A 54 -3.86 -17.83 0.62
C ASP A 54 -2.86 -17.25 -0.41
N SER A 55 -3.32 -16.93 -1.62
CA SER A 55 -2.45 -16.39 -2.68
C SER A 55 -3.15 -15.37 -3.58
N VAL A 56 -2.35 -14.48 -4.17
CA VAL A 56 -2.82 -13.45 -5.09
C VAL A 56 -2.11 -13.51 -6.43
N THR A 57 -2.84 -13.31 -7.53
CA THR A 57 -2.32 -13.33 -8.92
C THR A 57 -2.37 -11.97 -9.61
N VAL A 58 -3.11 -11.00 -9.04
CA VAL A 58 -3.25 -9.64 -9.54
C VAL A 58 -2.73 -8.70 -8.46
N TYR A 59 -1.56 -8.11 -8.69
CA TYR A 59 -0.88 -7.24 -7.74
C TYR A 59 0.01 -6.24 -8.47
N THR A 60 0.43 -5.20 -7.76
CA THR A 60 1.47 -4.26 -8.20
C THR A 60 2.78 -4.58 -7.49
N GLU A 61 3.84 -4.86 -8.23
CA GLU A 61 5.18 -5.02 -7.64
C GLU A 61 5.72 -3.64 -7.23
N ILE A 62 6.21 -3.53 -5.99
CA ILE A 62 6.76 -2.29 -5.47
C ILE A 62 8.17 -2.09 -6.02
N ASP A 63 8.37 -0.95 -6.65
CA ASP A 63 9.68 -0.42 -7.05
C ASP A 63 9.99 0.88 -6.26
N PRO A 64 11.22 1.43 -6.39
CA PRO A 64 11.60 2.67 -5.71
C PRO A 64 10.73 3.91 -6.01
N ASN A 65 9.94 3.88 -7.09
CA ASN A 65 9.08 4.98 -7.53
C ASN A 65 7.61 4.77 -7.14
N THR A 66 7.26 3.61 -6.57
CA THR A 66 5.90 3.22 -6.20
C THR A 66 5.47 3.94 -4.92
N THR A 67 5.14 5.22 -5.06
CA THR A 67 4.89 6.16 -3.94
C THR A 67 3.41 6.38 -3.63
N THR A 68 2.52 5.88 -4.47
CA THR A 68 1.06 5.95 -4.27
C THR A 68 0.51 4.53 -4.27
N TRP A 69 -0.07 4.12 -3.15
CA TRP A 69 -0.74 2.83 -3.01
C TRP A 69 -2.24 3.07 -2.94
N ASN A 70 -2.99 2.45 -3.85
CA ASN A 70 -4.41 2.71 -4.03
C ASN A 70 -5.20 1.41 -4.10
N GLY A 71 -6.21 1.26 -3.24
CA GLY A 71 -7.06 0.08 -3.16
C GLY A 71 -7.85 -0.24 -4.44
N GLY A 72 -8.08 0.75 -5.30
CA GLY A 72 -8.68 0.56 -6.62
C GLY A 72 -7.71 0.04 -7.69
N THR A 73 -6.40 0.04 -7.42
CA THR A 73 -5.37 -0.47 -8.34
C THR A 73 -5.06 -1.92 -8.01
N THR A 74 -5.16 -2.82 -9.00
CA THR A 74 -4.84 -4.26 -8.84
C THR A 74 -5.50 -4.92 -7.62
N GLY A 75 -6.73 -4.53 -7.29
CA GLY A 75 -7.46 -5.04 -6.12
C GLY A 75 -6.81 -4.67 -4.78
N GLY A 76 -6.00 -3.61 -4.74
CA GLY A 76 -5.31 -3.12 -3.54
C GLY A 76 -4.06 -3.90 -3.16
N TRP A 77 -3.62 -4.87 -3.97
CA TRP A 77 -2.48 -5.73 -3.65
C TRP A 77 -1.16 -5.17 -4.14
N TYR A 78 -0.19 -5.10 -3.23
CA TYR A 78 1.18 -4.68 -3.47
C TYR A 78 2.16 -5.74 -2.96
N VAL A 79 3.21 -6.05 -3.72
CA VAL A 79 4.19 -7.09 -3.38
C VAL A 79 5.60 -6.50 -3.35
N VAL A 80 6.37 -6.84 -2.32
CA VAL A 80 7.80 -6.48 -2.22
C VAL A 80 8.63 -7.72 -2.53
N SER A 81 9.47 -7.60 -3.57
CA SER A 81 10.49 -8.58 -3.92
C SER A 81 11.88 -8.05 -3.63
N GLY A 82 12.73 -8.87 -2.99
CA GLY A 82 14.10 -8.46 -2.67
C GLY A 82 14.17 -7.20 -1.78
N ASN A 83 15.19 -6.37 -2.01
CA ASN A 83 15.43 -5.16 -1.23
C ASN A 83 15.04 -3.91 -2.01
N VAL A 84 13.99 -3.22 -1.58
CA VAL A 84 13.45 -2.01 -2.21
C VAL A 84 13.57 -0.83 -1.25
N GLU A 85 14.06 0.30 -1.77
CA GLU A 85 14.17 1.55 -1.05
C GLU A 85 13.39 2.65 -1.77
N ILE A 86 12.33 3.15 -1.12
CA ILE A 86 11.56 4.31 -1.54
C ILE A 86 12.07 5.51 -0.74
N THR A 87 12.60 6.50 -1.45
CA THR A 87 13.23 7.67 -0.82
C THR A 87 12.22 8.68 -0.29
N SER A 88 11.05 8.78 -0.92
CA SER A 88 9.99 9.72 -0.57
C SER A 88 8.93 9.10 0.36
N ARG A 89 7.97 9.93 0.77
CA ARG A 89 6.78 9.47 1.50
C ARG A 89 5.90 8.64 0.58
N VAL A 90 5.35 7.56 1.11
CA VAL A 90 4.30 6.75 0.47
C VAL A 90 2.94 7.21 0.98
N THR A 91 1.98 7.39 0.07
CA THR A 91 0.58 7.70 0.39
C THR A 91 -0.29 6.48 0.09
N VAL A 92 -1.09 6.06 1.08
CA VAL A 92 -2.06 4.97 1.00
C VAL A 92 -3.46 5.57 0.89
N THR A 93 -4.27 5.05 -0.03
CA THR A 93 -5.67 5.44 -0.26
C THR A 93 -6.54 4.20 -0.51
N GLY A 94 -7.69 4.12 0.13
CA GLY A 94 -8.57 2.95 0.14
C GLY A 94 -8.00 1.74 0.88
N ASP A 95 -8.55 0.56 0.59
CA ASP A 95 -8.13 -0.70 1.21
C ASP A 95 -6.90 -1.29 0.50
N VAL A 96 -5.75 -1.25 1.17
CA VAL A 96 -4.46 -1.68 0.62
C VAL A 96 -3.89 -2.84 1.40
N HIS A 97 -3.39 -3.83 0.65
CA HIS A 97 -2.76 -5.04 1.14
C HIS A 97 -1.32 -5.11 0.65
N LEU A 98 -0.36 -5.23 1.56
CA LEU A 98 1.06 -5.35 1.28
C LEU A 98 1.54 -6.76 1.63
N ILE A 99 2.13 -7.48 0.67
CA ILE A 99 2.80 -8.76 0.90
C ILE A 99 4.32 -8.54 0.90
N LEU A 100 4.96 -8.90 2.02
CA LEU A 100 6.40 -8.99 2.13
C LEU A 100 6.83 -10.44 1.85
N MET A 101 7.49 -10.66 0.70
CA MET A 101 8.03 -11.97 0.39
C MET A 101 9.16 -12.35 1.36
N ASP A 102 9.42 -13.64 1.48
CA ASP A 102 10.50 -14.11 2.31
C ASP A 102 11.87 -13.57 1.86
N GLY A 103 12.65 -13.06 2.81
CA GLY A 103 13.94 -12.40 2.59
C GLY A 103 13.84 -11.00 1.98
N SER A 104 12.64 -10.45 1.79
CA SER A 104 12.46 -9.10 1.27
C SER A 104 12.68 -8.02 2.34
N THR A 105 13.05 -6.82 1.91
CA THR A 105 13.15 -5.64 2.77
C THR A 105 12.61 -4.43 2.03
N LEU A 106 11.59 -3.78 2.60
CA LEU A 106 11.08 -2.50 2.15
C LEU A 106 11.55 -1.39 3.10
N THR A 107 12.27 -0.41 2.58
CA THR A 107 12.64 0.81 3.32
C THR A 107 11.92 2.00 2.69
N VAL A 108 11.13 2.73 3.49
CA VAL A 108 10.42 3.94 3.08
C VAL A 108 10.94 5.11 3.91
N ASN A 109 11.86 5.89 3.34
CA ASN A 109 12.57 6.96 4.05
C ASN A 109 11.70 8.19 4.34
N GLY A 110 10.56 8.35 3.66
CA GLY A 110 9.58 9.39 3.99
C GLY A 110 8.44 8.93 4.90
N GLY A 111 8.46 7.65 5.32
CA GLY A 111 7.37 7.00 6.04
C GLY A 111 6.17 6.66 5.14
N ILE A 112 5.22 5.93 5.72
CA ILE A 112 3.97 5.53 5.07
C ILE A 112 2.83 6.33 5.70
N GLN A 113 2.05 7.02 4.88
CA GLN A 113 0.91 7.82 5.30
C GLN A 113 -0.38 7.08 4.96
N VAL A 114 -1.12 6.67 5.99
CA VAL A 114 -2.52 6.25 5.92
C VAL A 114 -3.30 7.36 6.60
N LYS A 115 -4.10 8.11 5.87
CA LYS A 115 -4.68 9.37 6.36
C LYS A 115 -6.17 9.19 6.67
N ASP A 116 -6.58 9.79 7.78
CA ASP A 116 -7.98 10.13 7.97
C ASP A 116 -8.26 11.47 7.27
N ASP A 117 -9.17 11.44 6.30
CA ASP A 117 -9.50 12.61 5.47
C ASP A 117 -10.53 13.52 6.12
N ASP A 118 -11.18 13.06 7.19
CA ASP A 118 -12.07 13.87 8.02
C ASP A 118 -11.61 13.91 9.49
N ASP A 119 -12.12 14.89 10.23
CA ASP A 119 -11.86 15.05 11.67
C ASP A 119 -13.00 14.45 12.52
N ASN A 120 -13.90 13.68 11.91
CA ASN A 120 -15.09 13.15 12.56
C ASN A 120 -14.80 11.75 13.14
N PRO A 121 -14.69 11.63 14.48
CA PRO A 121 -14.37 10.34 15.11
C PRO A 121 -15.46 9.27 14.88
N ASP A 122 -16.67 9.68 14.46
CA ASP A 122 -17.78 8.77 14.17
C ASP A 122 -17.78 8.24 12.72
N THR A 123 -16.97 8.81 11.82
CA THR A 123 -16.83 8.36 10.42
C THR A 123 -15.37 8.10 10.08
N PRO A 124 -14.77 6.99 10.54
CA PRO A 124 -13.37 6.71 10.23
C PRO A 124 -13.17 6.63 8.71
N SER A 125 -12.04 7.17 8.23
CA SER A 125 -11.61 7.00 6.84
C SER A 125 -11.59 5.53 6.42
N ALA A 126 -11.90 5.31 5.14
CA ALA A 126 -11.83 3.99 4.51
C ALA A 126 -10.39 3.58 4.15
N ASP A 127 -9.40 4.43 4.41
CA ASP A 127 -8.01 4.15 4.10
C ASP A 127 -7.41 3.17 5.11
N SER A 128 -6.98 2.00 4.63
CA SER A 128 -6.36 0.95 5.44
C SER A 128 -5.10 0.40 4.76
N LEU A 129 -4.13 0.03 5.59
CA LEU A 129 -2.97 -0.75 5.15
C LEU A 129 -2.85 -2.02 5.99
N THR A 130 -3.02 -3.16 5.36
CA THR A 130 -2.79 -4.48 5.96
C THR A 130 -1.50 -5.07 5.44
N ILE A 131 -0.65 -5.57 6.33
CA ILE A 131 0.66 -6.14 5.97
C ILE A 131 0.65 -7.64 6.23
N TYR A 132 1.02 -8.41 5.22
CA TYR A 132 1.15 -9.86 5.25
C TYR A 132 2.60 -10.26 5.03
N GLY A 133 2.96 -11.42 5.59
CA GLY A 133 4.22 -12.10 5.34
C GLY A 133 3.99 -13.54 4.91
N GLN A 134 5.01 -14.13 4.30
CA GLN A 134 5.02 -15.54 3.90
C GLN A 134 5.30 -16.48 5.09
N GLU A 135 5.34 -17.79 4.80
CA GLU A 135 5.52 -18.84 5.81
C GLU A 135 6.78 -18.67 6.65
N LYS A 136 7.93 -18.33 6.04
CA LYS A 136 9.16 -18.14 6.82
C LYS A 136 9.15 -16.83 7.60
N GLY A 137 8.25 -15.89 7.26
CA GLY A 137 8.02 -14.65 8.00
C GLY A 137 9.26 -13.78 8.10
N SER A 138 10.10 -13.79 7.05
CA SER A 138 11.42 -13.13 7.06
C SER A 138 11.43 -11.76 6.39
N GLY A 139 10.32 -11.36 5.77
CA GLY A 139 10.15 -10.04 5.17
C GLY A 139 10.20 -8.92 6.22
N THR A 140 10.81 -7.79 5.86
CA THR A 140 11.00 -6.65 6.77
C THR A 140 10.48 -5.36 6.13
N VAL A 141 9.82 -4.51 6.94
CA VAL A 141 9.44 -3.15 6.54
C VAL A 141 10.04 -2.13 7.51
N LYS A 142 10.59 -1.04 6.96
CA LYS A 142 11.17 0.09 7.71
C LYS A 142 10.58 1.38 7.18
N ALA A 143 9.61 1.95 7.91
CA ALA A 143 9.04 3.25 7.59
C ALA A 143 9.64 4.32 8.49
N ILE A 144 10.35 5.29 7.91
CA ILE A 144 11.04 6.36 8.62
C ILE A 144 10.26 7.66 8.40
N GLY A 145 9.27 7.93 9.24
CA GLY A 145 8.62 9.25 9.26
C GLY A 145 9.59 10.27 9.85
N GLY A 146 10.07 11.24 9.06
CA GLY A 146 11.10 12.21 9.49
C GLY A 146 10.88 12.79 10.89
N LEU A 147 11.88 13.04 11.73
CA LEU A 147 13.27 13.45 11.50
C LEU A 147 14.25 12.27 11.30
N GLY A 148 14.91 12.22 10.14
CA GLY A 148 16.03 11.32 9.89
C GLY A 148 17.23 11.67 10.76
N LEU A 149 17.22 11.25 12.02
CA LEU A 149 18.46 11.07 12.76
C LEU A 149 19.05 9.75 12.29
N PRO A 150 20.26 9.72 11.69
CA PRO A 150 20.95 8.46 11.45
C PRO A 150 21.10 7.74 12.80
N ALA A 151 21.14 6.41 12.76
CA ALA A 151 21.20 5.51 13.93
C ALA A 151 22.49 5.63 14.78
N SER A 152 22.99 6.84 15.03
CA SER A 152 24.19 7.13 15.82
C SER A 152 24.07 8.38 16.70
N ALA A 153 22.87 8.96 16.86
CA ALA A 153 22.64 9.91 17.94
C ALA A 153 22.54 9.13 19.26
N ALA A 154 23.69 8.80 19.84
CA ALA A 154 23.78 8.32 21.22
C ALA A 154 23.11 9.37 22.12
N VAL A 155 21.92 9.04 22.63
CA VAL A 155 21.33 9.77 23.74
C VAL A 155 22.24 9.52 24.94
N LEU A 156 23.19 10.43 25.17
CA LEU A 156 23.88 10.57 26.45
C LEU A 156 22.82 10.95 27.48
N MET A 157 22.18 9.95 28.07
CA MET A 157 21.46 10.13 29.33
C MET A 157 22.50 10.39 30.41
N SER A 158 22.91 11.64 30.61
CA SER A 158 23.50 12.03 31.88
C SER A 158 22.38 12.01 32.91
N ARG A 159 22.33 10.93 33.69
CA ARG A 159 21.49 10.85 34.89
C ARG A 159 21.98 11.90 35.88
N ALA A 160 21.35 13.07 35.89
CA ALA A 160 21.44 13.98 37.03
C ALA A 160 20.76 13.28 38.21
N ALA A 161 21.55 12.89 39.21
CA ALA A 161 21.01 12.38 40.47
C ALA A 161 20.19 13.49 41.14
N PRO A 162 18.97 13.22 41.66
CA PRO A 162 18.26 14.20 42.45
C PRO A 162 18.99 14.42 43.77
N SER A 163 19.40 15.67 44.04
CA SER A 163 19.94 16.09 45.33
C SER A 163 18.86 15.92 46.42
N PRO A 164 19.11 15.20 47.53
CA PRO A 164 18.14 15.15 48.63
C PRO A 164 18.08 16.49 49.38
N LEU A 165 16.92 17.12 49.39
CA LEU A 165 16.63 18.43 50.03
C LEU A 165 16.47 18.37 51.56
N TRP A 166 17.21 17.50 52.27
CA TRP A 166 17.10 17.45 53.74
C TRP A 166 18.42 17.26 54.49
N ALA A 167 19.58 17.32 53.84
CA ALA A 167 20.86 17.35 54.55
C ALA A 167 21.32 18.80 54.78
N ALA A 168 20.71 19.47 55.76
CA ALA A 168 21.24 20.64 56.46
C ALA A 168 20.78 20.60 57.92
#